data_AF-A0A814LSX7-F1
#
_entry.id   AF-A0A814LSX7-F1
#
_cell.length_a   1.000
_cell.length_b   1.000
_cell.length_c   1.000
_cell.angle_alpha   90.00
_cell.angle_beta   90.00
_cell.angle_gamma   90.00
#
_symmetry.space_group_name_H-M   'P 1'
#
loop_
_entity.id
_entity.type
_entity.pdbx_description
1 polymer ?
#
loop_
_entity_poly.entity_id
_entity_poly.type
_entity_poly.pdbx_seq_one_letter_code
_entity_poly.pdbx_strand_id
1 'polypeptide(L)'
;MGLLSEGNPLSWTEIKLALQHIRSYALDELIRTFNKSKDRQKDAFTWGDEVELTLVRFDHDNKYVQLLLKGHQLLPIVCELNDKINDEACRIAWHPEACDFVVEGVPSQPYGFLPSHFNTVEANMKLRREQIQQILCQQSDCEYILNIAAFPRSVSISKSTRSGATNPVYLHKYYKSSQQHKLTIDLLHMNFILYVSIAVTTVTRQAITNVLFFFIHVIQIRTTAL
;
A
#
# COMPACT_ATOMS: atom_id res chain seq x y z
N MET A 1 9.71 1.93 -1.56
CA MET A 1 10.69 0.93 -2.06
C MET A 1 11.21 1.21 -3.49
N GLY A 2 12.45 1.66 -3.71
CA GLY A 2 12.90 2.15 -5.03
C GLY A 2 14.08 1.40 -5.67
N LEU A 3 13.84 0.25 -6.31
CA LEU A 3 14.50 -0.18 -7.57
C LEU A 3 13.97 -1.57 -7.97
N LEU A 4 12.98 -1.61 -8.87
CA LEU A 4 12.65 -2.83 -9.63
C LEU A 4 13.07 -2.59 -11.08
N SER A 5 14.34 -2.89 -11.35
CA SER A 5 14.86 -2.90 -12.73
C SER A 5 14.52 -4.23 -13.37
N GLU A 6 14.07 -4.20 -14.63
CA GLU A 6 13.89 -5.42 -15.41
C GLU A 6 15.22 -6.21 -15.49
N GLY A 7 15.13 -7.52 -15.33
CA GLY A 7 16.27 -8.43 -15.35
C GLY A 7 15.84 -9.87 -15.60
N ASN A 8 16.80 -10.76 -15.81
CA ASN A 8 16.54 -12.18 -16.01
C ASN A 8 16.61 -12.91 -14.66
N PRO A 9 15.47 -13.33 -14.07
CA PRO A 9 15.50 -14.03 -12.80
C PRO A 9 16.13 -15.42 -12.98
N LEU A 10 17.04 -15.78 -12.07
CA LEU A 10 17.58 -17.13 -11.99
C LEU A 10 16.49 -18.10 -11.49
N SER A 11 16.46 -19.31 -12.02
CA SER A 11 15.64 -20.39 -11.50
C SER A 11 16.11 -20.81 -10.11
N TRP A 12 15.23 -21.48 -9.34
CA TRP A 12 15.58 -21.97 -8.01
C TRP A 12 16.81 -22.89 -8.00
N THR A 13 16.98 -23.71 -9.04
CA THR A 13 18.12 -24.63 -9.18
C THR A 13 19.42 -23.85 -9.41
N GLU A 14 19.39 -22.81 -10.24
CA GLU A 14 20.55 -21.94 -10.48
C GLU A 14 20.92 -21.12 -9.24
N ILE A 15 19.93 -20.56 -8.54
CA ILE A 15 20.14 -19.81 -7.29
C ILE A 15 20.83 -20.69 -6.25
N LYS A 16 20.40 -21.95 -6.10
CA LYS A 16 21.01 -22.90 -5.15
C LYS A 16 22.51 -23.06 -5.36
N LEU A 17 22.96 -23.12 -6.60
CA LEU A 17 24.38 -23.23 -6.95
C LEU A 17 25.15 -21.93 -6.61
N ALA A 18 24.49 -20.78 -6.67
CA ALA A 18 25.07 -19.46 -6.37
C ALA A 18 24.93 -19.03 -4.89
N LEU A 19 24.23 -19.77 -4.03
CA LEU A 19 23.90 -19.34 -2.66
C LEU A 19 25.11 -18.89 -1.83
N GLN A 20 26.20 -19.64 -1.89
CA GLN A 20 27.40 -19.32 -1.11
C GLN A 20 28.02 -18.00 -1.60
N HIS A 21 28.06 -17.79 -2.92
CA HIS A 21 28.55 -16.56 -3.53
C HIS A 21 27.67 -15.36 -3.15
N ILE A 22 26.35 -15.50 -3.27
CA ILE A 22 25.37 -14.45 -2.89
C ILE A 22 25.55 -14.04 -1.42
N ARG A 23 25.68 -15.03 -0.51
CA ARG A 23 25.87 -14.76 0.93
C ARG A 23 27.18 -14.03 1.22
N SER A 24 28.28 -14.44 0.56
CA SER A 24 29.58 -13.77 0.72
C SER A 24 29.49 -12.31 0.28
N TYR A 25 28.91 -12.06 -0.89
CA TYR A 25 28.78 -10.71 -1.44
C TYR A 25 27.86 -9.82 -0.58
N ALA A 26 26.75 -10.36 -0.10
CA ALA A 26 25.84 -9.65 0.79
C ALA A 26 26.52 -9.27 2.11
N LEU A 27 27.34 -10.16 2.67
CA LEU A 27 28.10 -9.88 3.90
C LEU A 27 29.15 -8.80 3.66
N ASP A 28 29.90 -8.88 2.56
CA ASP A 28 30.88 -7.87 2.19
C ASP A 28 30.23 -6.49 2.01
N GLU A 29 29.08 -6.44 1.33
CA GLU A 29 28.36 -5.18 1.10
C GLU A 29 27.76 -4.62 2.39
N LEU A 30 27.27 -5.48 3.27
CA LEU A 30 26.83 -5.09 4.61
C LEU A 30 27.98 -4.46 5.41
N ILE A 31 29.15 -5.12 5.43
CA ILE A 31 30.34 -4.62 6.13
C ILE A 31 30.82 -3.29 5.54
N ARG A 32 30.87 -3.18 4.21
CA ARG A 32 31.24 -1.92 3.54
C ARG A 32 30.27 -0.79 3.88
N THR A 33 28.97 -1.05 3.78
CA THR A 33 27.93 -0.06 4.07
C THR A 33 27.98 0.38 5.53
N PHE A 34 28.17 -0.57 6.45
CA PHE A 34 28.35 -0.29 7.87
C PHE A 34 29.60 0.57 8.11
N ASN A 35 30.76 0.15 7.60
CA ASN A 35 32.00 0.92 7.80
C ASN A 35 31.96 2.31 7.17
N LYS A 36 31.21 2.48 6.06
CA LYS A 36 30.99 3.78 5.42
C LYS A 36 30.08 4.70 6.25
N SER A 37 29.14 4.15 7.01
CA SER A 37 28.05 4.91 7.65
C SER A 37 28.11 4.93 9.18
N LYS A 38 28.94 4.09 9.82
CA LYS A 38 28.98 3.91 11.29
C LYS A 38 29.34 5.17 12.07
N ASP A 39 30.11 6.07 11.46
CA ASP A 39 30.58 7.30 12.08
C ASP A 39 29.74 8.52 11.64
N ARG A 40 28.62 8.28 10.92
CA ARG A 40 27.72 9.34 10.46
C ARG A 40 27.04 9.98 11.68
N GLN A 41 27.09 11.31 11.75
CA GLN A 41 26.51 12.09 12.84
C GLN A 41 25.75 13.28 12.26
N LYS A 42 24.80 13.82 13.05
CA LYS A 42 24.03 15.03 12.71
C LYS A 42 23.14 14.89 11.47
N ASP A 43 22.63 13.70 11.20
CA ASP A 43 21.58 13.54 10.19
C ASP A 43 20.32 14.28 10.65
N ALA A 44 19.62 14.90 9.69
CA ALA A 44 18.29 15.40 9.95
C ALA A 44 17.37 14.22 10.32
N PHE A 45 16.59 14.37 11.39
CA PHE A 45 15.55 13.39 11.71
C PHE A 45 14.41 13.57 10.70
N THR A 46 14.31 12.64 9.77
CA THR A 46 13.23 12.55 8.80
C THR A 46 12.53 11.21 8.93
N TRP A 47 11.27 11.17 8.51
CA TRP A 47 10.44 9.97 8.59
C TRP A 47 9.42 9.97 7.45
N GLY A 48 8.76 8.86 7.22
CA GLY A 48 7.77 8.71 6.16
C GLY A 48 6.79 7.61 6.50
N ASP A 49 5.72 7.54 5.71
CA ASP A 49 4.74 6.46 5.75
C ASP A 49 4.67 5.76 4.39
N GLU A 50 4.30 4.48 4.40
CA GLU A 50 4.05 3.71 3.19
C GLU A 50 2.62 3.16 3.26
N VAL A 51 1.85 3.33 2.17
CA VAL A 51 0.45 2.93 2.11
C VAL A 51 0.20 2.08 0.87
N GLU A 52 -0.30 0.88 1.11
CA GLU A 52 -0.77 -0.03 0.07
C GLU A 52 -2.25 0.22 -0.23
N LEU A 53 -2.56 0.40 -1.52
CA LEU A 53 -3.92 0.57 -2.04
C LEU A 53 -4.31 -0.67 -2.83
N THR A 54 -5.37 -1.34 -2.39
CA THR A 54 -5.97 -2.47 -3.11
C THR A 54 -6.91 -1.97 -4.20
N LEU A 55 -6.64 -2.35 -5.44
CA LEU A 55 -7.47 -2.10 -6.61
C LEU A 55 -8.64 -3.11 -6.67
N VAL A 56 -9.85 -2.60 -6.80
CA VAL A 56 -11.06 -3.43 -6.91
C VAL A 56 -11.99 -2.96 -8.03
N ARG A 57 -12.81 -3.89 -8.52
CA ARG A 57 -13.90 -3.63 -9.45
C ARG A 57 -15.22 -4.11 -8.88
N PHE A 58 -16.22 -3.24 -8.90
CA PHE A 58 -17.59 -3.54 -8.51
C PHE A 58 -18.40 -3.96 -9.74
N ASP A 59 -19.11 -5.07 -9.62
CA ASP A 59 -20.17 -5.46 -10.53
C ASP A 59 -21.50 -5.24 -9.80
N HIS A 60 -22.15 -4.12 -10.09
CA HIS A 60 -23.38 -3.73 -9.43
C HIS A 60 -24.57 -4.60 -9.83
N ASP A 61 -24.60 -5.10 -11.08
CA ASP A 61 -25.68 -5.94 -11.61
C ASP A 61 -25.72 -7.29 -10.91
N ASN A 62 -24.57 -7.95 -10.85
CA ASN A 62 -24.41 -9.26 -10.23
C ASN A 62 -24.08 -9.16 -8.74
N LYS A 63 -23.94 -7.93 -8.24
CA LYS A 63 -23.72 -7.62 -6.83
C LYS A 63 -22.48 -8.36 -6.34
N TYR A 64 -21.35 -8.14 -6.98
CA TYR A 64 -20.08 -8.65 -6.47
C TYR A 64 -18.91 -7.67 -6.62
N VAL A 65 -17.83 -7.90 -5.88
CA VAL A 65 -16.57 -7.15 -6.02
C VAL A 65 -15.43 -8.10 -6.31
N GLN A 66 -14.49 -7.66 -7.14
CA GLN A 66 -13.33 -8.41 -7.56
C GLN A 66 -12.04 -7.61 -7.37
N LEU A 67 -10.93 -8.31 -7.16
CA LEU A 67 -9.61 -7.71 -7.27
C LEU A 67 -9.34 -7.31 -8.72
N LEU A 68 -8.80 -6.11 -8.91
CA LEU A 68 -8.51 -5.53 -10.22
C LEU A 68 -7.02 -5.67 -10.52
N LEU A 69 -6.65 -6.61 -11.39
CA LEU A 69 -5.27 -6.88 -11.81
C LEU A 69 -4.81 -5.86 -12.86
N LYS A 70 -4.52 -4.63 -12.42
CA LYS A 70 -4.13 -3.50 -13.30
C LYS A 70 -2.92 -2.71 -12.79
N GLY A 71 -2.30 -3.11 -11.69
CA GLY A 71 -1.19 -2.38 -11.05
C GLY A 71 -0.05 -2.08 -12.03
N HIS A 72 0.41 -3.08 -12.78
CA HIS A 72 1.48 -2.93 -13.77
C HIS A 72 1.14 -1.97 -14.92
N GLN A 73 -0.13 -1.84 -15.30
CA GLN A 73 -0.58 -0.92 -16.36
C GLN A 73 -0.78 0.49 -15.82
N LEU A 74 -1.23 0.58 -14.57
CA LEU A 74 -1.60 1.83 -13.93
C LEU A 74 -0.36 2.60 -13.44
N LEU A 75 0.65 1.90 -12.91
CA LEU A 75 1.86 2.53 -12.36
C LEU A 75 2.62 3.41 -13.35
N PRO A 76 2.90 2.99 -14.61
CA PRO A 76 3.57 3.85 -15.58
C PRO A 76 2.81 5.15 -15.84
N ILE A 77 1.49 5.08 -15.94
CA ILE A 77 0.61 6.23 -16.18
C ILE A 77 0.68 7.20 -14.99
N VAL A 78 0.56 6.69 -13.77
CA VAL A 78 0.59 7.51 -12.55
C VAL A 78 1.96 8.16 -12.39
N CYS A 79 3.05 7.43 -12.60
CA CYS A 79 4.40 7.96 -12.50
C CYS A 79 4.63 9.09 -13.52
N GLU A 80 4.22 8.91 -14.79
CA GLU A 80 4.34 9.95 -15.81
C GLU A 80 3.54 11.22 -15.47
N LEU A 81 2.33 11.06 -14.92
CA LEU A 81 1.53 12.19 -14.46
C LEU A 81 2.16 12.89 -13.26
N ASN A 82 2.74 12.13 -12.34
CA ASN A 82 3.39 12.65 -11.14
C ASN A 82 4.69 13.40 -11.46
N ASP A 83 5.44 12.98 -12.48
CA ASP A 83 6.64 13.67 -12.96
C ASP A 83 6.32 15.06 -13.56
N LYS A 84 5.09 15.25 -14.06
CA LYS A 84 4.61 16.55 -14.58
C LYS A 84 4.17 17.52 -13.48
N ILE A 85 4.07 17.08 -12.23
CA ILE A 85 3.70 17.95 -11.11
C ILE A 85 4.91 18.83 -10.76
N ASN A 86 4.73 20.16 -10.81
CA ASN A 86 5.81 21.10 -10.50
C ASN A 86 6.10 21.20 -8.99
N ASP A 87 5.06 21.13 -8.16
CA ASP A 87 5.20 21.20 -6.71
C ASP A 87 5.63 19.84 -6.14
N GLU A 88 6.86 19.78 -5.63
CA GLU A 88 7.43 18.57 -5.02
C GLU A 88 6.61 18.07 -3.83
N ALA A 89 5.98 18.97 -3.06
CA ALA A 89 5.14 18.57 -1.93
C ALA A 89 3.89 17.79 -2.37
N CYS A 90 3.48 17.97 -3.62
CA CYS A 90 2.35 17.27 -4.23
C CYS A 90 2.76 16.01 -5.01
N ARG A 91 4.07 15.74 -5.15
CA ARG A 91 4.55 14.51 -5.77
C ARG A 91 4.45 13.33 -4.80
N ILE A 92 4.06 12.19 -5.33
CA ILE A 92 4.00 10.90 -4.64
C ILE A 92 4.98 9.94 -5.31
N ALA A 93 5.77 9.21 -4.54
CA ALA A 93 6.55 8.10 -5.08
C ALA A 93 5.69 6.84 -5.08
N TRP A 94 5.38 6.34 -6.27
CA TRP A 94 4.56 5.14 -6.48
C TRP A 94 5.46 3.94 -6.79
N HIS A 95 5.15 2.79 -6.18
CA HIS A 95 5.89 1.56 -6.36
C HIS A 95 4.94 0.38 -6.64
N PRO A 96 5.37 -0.59 -7.45
CA PRO A 96 4.66 -1.86 -7.58
C PRO A 96 4.82 -2.69 -6.32
N GLU A 97 3.81 -3.51 -6.06
CA GLU A 97 3.82 -4.53 -5.01
C GLU A 97 3.79 -5.93 -5.60
N ALA A 98 3.98 -6.95 -4.75
CA ALA A 98 3.99 -8.35 -5.18
C ALA A 98 2.69 -8.78 -5.89
N CYS A 99 1.57 -8.11 -5.59
CA CYS A 99 0.27 -8.38 -6.17
C CYS A 99 -0.10 -7.30 -7.20
N ASP A 100 -0.48 -7.71 -8.41
CA ASP A 100 -0.89 -6.79 -9.49
C ASP A 100 -2.22 -6.05 -9.24
N PHE A 101 -2.86 -6.31 -8.10
CA PHE A 101 -4.01 -5.54 -7.61
C PHE A 101 -3.66 -4.62 -6.45
N VAL A 102 -2.37 -4.44 -6.14
CA VAL A 102 -1.89 -3.53 -5.09
C VAL A 102 -0.91 -2.55 -5.70
N VAL A 103 -1.04 -1.29 -5.31
CA VAL A 103 -0.04 -0.25 -5.57
C VAL A 103 0.38 0.40 -4.25
N GLU A 104 1.68 0.62 -4.08
CA GLU A 104 2.22 1.30 -2.89
C GLU A 104 2.46 2.77 -3.23
N GLY A 105 1.98 3.67 -2.37
CA GLY A 105 2.25 5.10 -2.45
C GLY A 105 2.93 5.62 -1.20
N VAL A 106 4.03 6.35 -1.38
CA VAL A 106 4.80 6.99 -0.31
C VAL A 106 4.97 8.49 -0.61
N PRO A 107 5.14 9.38 0.38
CA PRO A 107 5.45 10.77 0.10
C PRO A 107 6.80 10.87 -0.65
N SER A 108 6.87 11.71 -1.70
CA SER A 108 8.10 11.83 -2.50
C SER A 108 9.28 12.41 -1.72
N GLN A 109 8.99 13.21 -0.69
CA GLN A 109 9.96 13.74 0.26
C GLN A 109 9.61 13.25 1.66
N PRO A 110 10.60 12.86 2.47
CA PRO A 110 10.33 12.45 3.83
C PRO A 110 9.87 13.65 4.66
N TYR A 111 8.95 13.41 5.59
CA TYR A 111 8.52 14.41 6.56
C TYR A 111 9.67 14.83 7.47
N GLY A 112 9.67 16.10 7.88
CA GLY A 112 10.64 16.61 8.83
C GLY A 112 10.30 16.29 10.29
N PHE A 113 11.23 16.64 11.19
CA PHE A 113 11.12 16.35 12.62
C PHE A 113 10.12 17.22 13.39
N LEU A 114 9.73 18.38 12.85
CA LEU A 114 8.83 19.30 13.56
C LEU A 114 7.44 18.66 13.72
N PRO A 115 6.80 18.79 14.91
CA PRO A 115 5.45 18.25 15.14
C PRO A 115 4.39 18.75 14.13
N SER A 116 4.61 19.91 13.50
CA SER A 116 3.73 20.43 12.45
C SER A 116 3.60 19.51 11.24
N HIS A 117 4.60 18.67 10.95
CA HIS A 117 4.54 17.71 9.84
C HIS A 117 3.52 16.59 10.07
N PHE A 118 3.10 16.31 11.31
CA PHE A 118 2.00 15.37 11.54
C PHE A 118 0.69 15.85 10.88
N ASN A 119 0.50 17.16 10.77
CA ASN A 119 -0.69 17.75 10.17
C ASN A 119 -0.72 17.62 8.64
N THR A 120 0.39 17.24 7.99
CA THR A 120 0.46 17.09 6.52
C THR A 120 0.25 15.66 6.06
N VAL A 121 0.37 14.67 6.96
CA VAL A 121 0.31 13.25 6.63
C VAL A 121 -1.04 12.87 6.02
N GLU A 122 -2.14 13.25 6.68
CA GLU A 122 -3.48 12.90 6.20
C GLU A 122 -3.78 13.52 4.83
N ALA A 123 -3.39 14.79 4.64
CA ALA A 123 -3.56 15.48 3.36
C ALA A 123 -2.76 14.77 2.25
N ASN A 124 -1.53 14.35 2.53
CA ASN A 124 -0.71 13.59 1.59
C ASN A 124 -1.32 12.20 1.28
N MET A 125 -1.81 11.47 2.29
CA MET A 125 -2.52 10.19 2.08
C MET A 125 -3.80 10.36 1.27
N LYS A 126 -4.53 11.47 1.46
CA LYS A 126 -5.72 11.80 0.68
C LYS A 126 -5.38 12.07 -0.78
N LEU A 127 -4.34 12.87 -1.02
CA LEU A 127 -3.83 13.14 -2.36
C LEU A 127 -3.45 11.85 -3.11
N ARG A 128 -2.77 10.91 -2.44
CA ARG A 128 -2.46 9.58 -2.99
C ARG A 128 -3.70 8.84 -3.48
N ARG A 129 -4.75 8.81 -2.64
CA ARG A 129 -6.01 8.17 -3.00
C ARG A 129 -6.69 8.86 -4.18
N GLU A 130 -6.72 10.19 -4.18
CA GLU A 130 -7.33 10.97 -5.24
C GLU A 130 -6.64 10.76 -6.59
N GLN A 131 -5.31 10.76 -6.64
CA GLN A 131 -4.55 10.55 -7.88
C GLN A 131 -4.90 9.21 -8.55
N ILE A 132 -4.87 8.10 -7.81
CA ILE A 132 -5.18 6.78 -8.36
C ILE A 132 -6.66 6.68 -8.74
N GLN A 133 -7.55 7.15 -7.87
CA GLN A 133 -9.00 7.07 -8.12
C GLN A 133 -9.41 7.88 -9.35
N GLN A 134 -8.81 9.05 -9.58
CA GLN A 134 -9.09 9.86 -10.78
C GLN A 134 -8.73 9.12 -12.07
N ILE A 135 -7.59 8.42 -12.10
CA ILE A 135 -7.15 7.65 -13.27
C ILE A 135 -8.09 6.46 -13.51
N LEU A 136 -8.49 5.76 -12.44
CA LEU A 136 -9.46 4.67 -12.55
C LEU A 136 -10.82 5.17 -13.09
N CYS A 137 -11.33 6.29 -12.56
CA CYS A 137 -12.60 6.87 -13.00
C CYS A 137 -12.58 7.33 -14.48
N GLN A 138 -11.42 7.68 -15.04
CA GLN A 138 -11.30 7.98 -16.46
C GLN A 138 -11.45 6.73 -17.34
N GLN A 139 -11.18 5.54 -16.80
CA GLN A 139 -11.25 4.27 -17.52
C GLN A 139 -12.56 3.53 -17.29
N SER A 140 -13.14 3.61 -16.08
CA SER A 140 -14.37 2.90 -15.72
C SER A 140 -15.04 3.47 -14.47
N ASP A 141 -16.37 3.54 -14.48
CA ASP A 141 -17.19 3.96 -13.31
C ASP A 141 -17.30 2.89 -12.20
N CYS A 142 -16.77 1.69 -12.47
CA CYS A 142 -16.90 0.54 -11.59
C CYS A 142 -15.58 0.16 -10.89
N GLU A 143 -14.51 0.93 -11.07
CA GLU A 143 -13.17 0.63 -10.54
C GLU A 143 -12.79 1.60 -9.41
N TYR A 144 -12.31 1.04 -8.30
CA TYR A 144 -12.08 1.79 -7.08
C TYR A 144 -10.81 1.31 -6.36
N ILE A 145 -10.26 2.19 -5.54
CA ILE A 145 -9.23 1.85 -4.55
C ILE A 145 -9.84 1.59 -3.18
N LEU A 146 -9.24 0.67 -2.42
CA LEU A 146 -9.55 0.40 -1.02
C LEU A 146 -8.27 0.27 -0.19
N ASN A 147 -8.28 0.87 1.00
CA ASN A 147 -7.25 0.65 2.02
C ASN A 147 -7.67 -0.50 2.93
N ILE A 148 -7.47 -1.74 2.47
CA ILE A 148 -7.81 -2.95 3.21
C ILE A 148 -6.57 -3.83 3.39
N ALA A 149 -6.38 -4.36 4.59
CA ALA A 149 -5.25 -5.24 4.89
C ALA A 149 -5.36 -6.61 4.21
N ALA A 150 -6.58 -7.08 3.96
CA ALA A 150 -6.83 -8.34 3.29
C ALA A 150 -8.15 -8.30 2.53
N PHE A 151 -8.14 -8.77 1.27
CA PHE A 151 -9.36 -8.94 0.51
C PHE A 151 -10.13 -10.18 1.00
N PRO A 152 -11.37 -10.03 1.52
CA PRO A 152 -12.06 -11.11 2.26
C PRO A 152 -12.29 -12.41 1.49
N ARG A 153 -12.23 -12.41 0.15
CA ARG A 153 -12.37 -13.61 -0.69
C ARG A 153 -11.22 -13.81 -1.67
N SER A 154 -9.99 -13.55 -1.22
CA SER A 154 -8.75 -13.81 -1.98
C SER A 154 -8.53 -15.29 -2.35
N VAL A 155 -9.30 -16.24 -1.78
CA VAL A 155 -9.15 -17.69 -2.05
C VAL A 155 -10.44 -18.34 -2.58
N SER A 156 -11.53 -17.57 -2.80
CA SER A 156 -12.78 -18.19 -3.26
C SER A 156 -12.78 -18.43 -4.77
N ILE A 157 -12.35 -19.62 -5.19
CA ILE A 157 -12.62 -20.15 -6.52
C ILE A 157 -14.10 -20.54 -6.57
N SER A 158 -14.95 -19.58 -6.90
CA SER A 158 -16.28 -19.93 -7.39
C SER A 158 -16.08 -20.36 -8.84
N LYS A 159 -16.32 -21.65 -9.14
CA LYS A 159 -16.50 -22.16 -10.51
C LYS A 159 -17.71 -21.46 -11.14
N SER A 160 -17.55 -20.21 -11.56
CA SER A 160 -18.51 -19.49 -12.37
C SER A 160 -18.07 -19.66 -13.82
N THR A 161 -18.42 -20.80 -14.40
CA THR A 161 -18.45 -21.00 -15.84
C THR A 161 -19.50 -20.08 -16.45
N ARG A 162 -19.15 -18.83 -16.79
CA ARG A 162 -19.87 -18.06 -17.81
C ARG A 162 -18.88 -17.23 -18.64
N SER A 163 -18.67 -17.74 -19.85
CA SER A 163 -18.19 -17.08 -21.08
C SER A 163 -16.94 -16.19 -20.99
N GLY A 164 -15.82 -16.74 -21.45
CA GLY A 164 -14.94 -16.03 -22.40
C GLY A 164 -13.84 -15.12 -21.85
N ALA A 165 -13.66 -14.96 -20.53
CA ALA A 165 -12.53 -14.18 -19.98
C ALA A 165 -11.48 -15.10 -19.36
N THR A 166 -10.24 -15.01 -19.85
CA THR A 166 -9.10 -15.90 -19.55
C THR A 166 -8.37 -15.60 -18.23
N ASN A 167 -8.91 -14.77 -17.33
CA ASN A 167 -8.22 -14.42 -16.09
C ASN A 167 -8.93 -14.99 -14.84
N PRO A 168 -8.19 -15.56 -13.87
CA PRO A 168 -8.78 -16.02 -12.62
C PRO A 168 -9.40 -14.84 -11.86
N VAL A 169 -10.67 -14.99 -11.52
CA VAL A 169 -11.50 -13.94 -10.95
C VAL A 169 -11.74 -14.21 -9.46
N TYR A 170 -11.25 -13.33 -8.59
CA TYR A 170 -11.52 -13.38 -7.14
C TYR A 170 -12.85 -12.69 -6.84
N LEU A 171 -13.93 -13.44 -6.63
CA LEU A 171 -15.30 -12.92 -6.49
C LEU A 171 -15.63 -12.55 -5.04
N HIS A 172 -16.50 -11.57 -4.74
CA HIS A 172 -17.21 -11.39 -3.45
C HIS A 172 -18.70 -11.09 -3.66
N LYS A 173 -19.69 -11.87 -3.16
CA LYS A 173 -21.13 -11.50 -3.29
C LYS A 173 -21.54 -10.41 -2.28
N TYR A 174 -22.01 -9.27 -2.77
CA TYR A 174 -22.24 -7.99 -2.05
C TYR A 174 -23.67 -7.76 -1.57
N TYR A 175 -24.63 -8.64 -1.87
CA TYR A 175 -25.99 -8.54 -1.31
C TYR A 175 -26.49 -9.92 -0.86
N LYS A 176 -26.19 -10.28 0.38
CA LYS A 176 -27.10 -11.14 1.16
C LYS A 176 -27.79 -10.27 2.20
N SER A 177 -29.05 -10.59 2.43
CA SER A 177 -30.14 -9.86 3.10
C SER A 177 -29.92 -9.34 4.53
N SER A 178 -28.69 -9.07 5.00
CA SER A 178 -28.47 -8.42 6.28
C SER A 178 -28.27 -6.91 6.10
N GLN A 179 -29.12 -6.14 6.78
CA GLN A 179 -29.03 -4.67 6.90
C GLN A 179 -27.62 -4.20 7.32
N GLN A 180 -26.88 -5.01 8.06
CA GLN A 180 -25.51 -4.71 8.50
C GLN A 180 -24.48 -4.60 7.36
N HIS A 181 -24.50 -5.50 6.36
CA HIS A 181 -23.51 -5.43 5.26
C HIS A 181 -23.75 -4.23 4.34
N LYS A 182 -25.02 -3.86 4.14
CA LYS A 182 -25.38 -2.68 3.35
C LYS A 182 -24.86 -1.39 4.00
N LEU A 183 -24.99 -1.28 5.33
CA LEU A 183 -24.40 -0.18 6.10
C LEU A 183 -22.88 -0.13 5.99
N THR A 184 -22.16 -1.25 6.07
CA THR A 184 -20.69 -1.26 5.97
C THR A 184 -20.19 -0.76 4.61
N ILE A 185 -20.92 -1.03 3.52
CA ILE A 185 -20.52 -0.66 2.16
C ILE A 185 -21.00 0.74 1.78
N ASP A 186 -22.20 1.14 2.19
CA ASP A 186 -22.66 2.53 2.03
C ASP A 186 -21.82 3.50 2.89
N LEU A 187 -21.25 3.04 4.02
CA LEU A 187 -20.26 3.79 4.82
C LEU A 187 -18.86 3.82 4.17
N LEU A 188 -18.50 2.87 3.30
CA LEU A 188 -17.27 2.95 2.49
C LEU A 188 -17.31 4.07 1.46
N HIS A 189 -18.50 4.52 1.08
CA HIS A 189 -18.71 5.65 0.18
C HIS A 189 -18.52 7.02 0.83
N MET A 190 -18.55 7.13 2.16
CA MET A 190 -18.62 8.44 2.84
C MET A 190 -17.83 8.45 4.17
N ASN A 191 -16.68 9.13 4.13
CA ASN A 191 -15.91 9.64 5.28
C ASN A 191 -15.45 8.61 6.32
N PHE A 192 -14.25 8.04 6.12
CA PHE A 192 -13.48 7.47 7.22
C PHE A 192 -12.56 8.53 7.83
N ILE A 193 -12.71 8.75 9.14
CA ILE A 193 -11.72 9.43 9.98
C ILE A 193 -10.75 8.36 10.48
N LEU A 194 -9.46 8.55 10.23
CA LEU A 194 -8.40 7.65 10.68
C LEU A 194 -8.18 7.86 12.19
N TYR A 195 -8.33 6.81 13.01
CA TYR A 195 -7.91 6.83 14.41
C TYR A 195 -6.51 6.24 14.51
N VAL A 196 -5.51 7.06 14.86
CA VAL A 196 -4.14 6.60 15.14
C VAL A 196 -4.03 6.37 16.64
N SER A 197 -3.92 5.11 17.08
CA SER A 197 -3.62 4.79 18.47
C SER A 197 -2.12 4.55 18.62
N ILE A 198 -1.46 5.37 19.45
CA ILE A 198 -0.02 5.24 19.74
C ILE A 198 0.13 4.36 20.98
N ALA A 199 0.72 3.17 20.82
CA ALA A 199 1.13 2.34 21.95
C ALA A 199 2.65 2.47 22.13
N VAL A 200 3.08 3.04 23.26
CA VAL A 200 4.49 3.08 23.68
C VAL A 200 4.72 1.96 24.68
N THR A 201 5.34 0.87 24.26
CA THR A 201 5.83 -0.15 25.20
C THR A 201 7.27 0.15 25.58
N THR A 202 7.48 0.53 26.84
CA THR A 202 8.81 0.62 27.44
C THR A 202 9.28 -0.76 27.88
N VAL A 203 10.29 -1.33 27.22
CA VAL A 203 11.00 -2.50 27.74
C VAL A 203 12.17 -2.02 28.59
N THR A 204 12.01 -2.07 29.91
CA THR A 204 13.10 -1.80 30.85
C THR A 204 13.99 -3.04 31.01
N ARG A 205 15.17 -3.03 30.39
CA ARG A 205 16.48 -3.21 31.05
C ARG A 205 17.60 -3.25 30.01
N GLN A 206 18.47 -2.23 30.09
CA GLN A 206 19.81 -2.09 29.51
C GLN A 206 19.93 -2.08 27.97
N ALA A 207 20.45 -0.94 27.49
CA ALA A 207 20.75 -0.55 26.11
C ALA A 207 19.56 -0.06 25.27
N ILE A 208 19.64 1.21 24.89
CA ILE A 208 18.60 2.00 24.24
C ILE A 208 18.62 1.73 22.74
N THR A 209 17.56 1.10 22.23
CA THR A 209 17.06 1.26 20.87
C THR A 209 15.54 1.24 20.97
N ASN A 210 14.92 2.42 20.90
CA ASN A 210 13.47 2.52 20.78
C ASN A 210 13.10 2.11 19.36
N VAL A 211 12.56 0.90 19.19
CA VAL A 211 11.87 0.53 17.95
C VAL A 211 10.41 0.90 18.12
N LEU A 212 9.97 1.93 17.41
CA LEU A 212 8.55 2.27 17.30
C LEU A 212 7.91 1.30 16.30
N PHE A 213 6.97 0.46 16.75
CA PHE A 213 6.08 -0.28 15.87
C PHE A 213 4.77 0.47 15.75
N PHE A 214 4.39 0.87 14.53
CA PHE A 214 3.09 1.47 14.25
C PHE A 214 2.10 0.36 13.89
N PHE A 215 1.09 0.14 14.74
CA PHE A 215 -0.05 -0.70 14.40
C PHE A 215 -1.24 0.19 14.03
N ILE A 216 -1.55 0.30 12.74
CA ILE A 216 -2.77 0.96 12.27
C ILE A 216 -3.95 0.01 12.49
N HIS A 217 -4.77 0.29 13.50
CA HIS A 217 -6.05 -0.40 13.70
C HIS A 217 -7.19 0.48 13.20
N VAL A 218 -7.94 -0.01 12.22
CA VAL A 218 -9.21 0.60 11.81
C VAL A 218 -10.31 0.08 12.75
N ILE A 219 -10.67 0.87 13.76
CA ILE A 219 -11.81 0.58 14.65
C ILE A 219 -12.84 1.72 14.53
N GLN A 220 -14.07 1.33 14.24
CA GLN A 220 -15.25 2.19 14.20
C GLN A 220 -15.65 2.58 15.64
N ILE A 221 -15.44 3.85 16.03
CA ILE A 221 -16.03 4.40 17.26
C ILE A 221 -17.20 5.30 16.88
N ARG A 222 -18.41 4.87 17.28
CA ARG A 222 -19.63 5.64 17.17
C ARG A 222 -19.76 6.50 18.42
N THR A 223 -19.40 7.78 18.39
CA THR A 223 -19.89 8.72 19.39
C THR A 223 -21.28 9.18 18.96
N THR A 224 -22.31 8.53 19.48
CA THR A 224 -23.64 9.14 19.55
C THR A 224 -23.57 10.24 20.60
N ALA A 225 -23.47 11.49 20.17
CA ALA A 225 -23.93 12.63 20.96
C ALA A 225 -25.30 13.04 20.43
N LEU A 226 -26.25 13.18 21.37
CA LEU A 226 -27.62 13.66 21.19
C LEU A 226 -27.68 15.02 20.49
#